data_AF-A0A1G0VH02-F1
#
_entry.id   AF-A0A1G0VH02-F1
#
_cell.length_a   1.000
_cell.length_b   1.000
_cell.length_c   1.000
_cell.angle_alpha   90.00
_cell.angle_beta   90.00
_cell.angle_gamma   90.00
#
_symmetry.space_group_name_H-M   'P 1'
#
loop_
_entity.id
_entity.type
_entity.pdbx_description
1 polymer ?
#
loop_
_entity_poly.entity_id
_entity_poly.type
_entity_poly.pdbx_seq_one_letter_code
_entity_poly.pdbx_strand_id
1 'polypeptide(L)'
;MKRVLLVLVLFSLPIFSQDKSESSPSFFDDSELKGYSLKSIQVEGEVENPGAVDFALLPINNFPAKDVSYGKDKNKFIGSYFFSGYSLFDIINQKKVKKANEAEFKPAVDLYVVVENDKGDKAVFSWGELFFAKDNFRTVITKSVRAINPSKMKMKWSLPNTPILICGNDAFNFRFVSDPTKITVKSFAGAYSKERIKEIFTPEFSIIKNDGDVLVKDISGIEKRKFRGLGYGHGMGWKGVDEAEGFVFKDVLKNYITLDEKQIASTVICVSAKDGYRVTYSLSEIINRNDMNDFLLVEKNGSLEEGKYNLFATPDFFVDRNVRSVEKIEMLNVK
;
A
#
# COMPACT_ATOMS: atom_id res chain seq x y z
N MET A 1 -82.77 13.60 -7.43
CA MET A 1 -81.73 13.99 -8.42
C MET A 1 -80.54 14.59 -7.68
N LYS A 2 -79.33 14.39 -8.23
CA LYS A 2 -77.99 14.86 -7.81
C LYS A 2 -77.23 13.93 -6.84
N ARG A 3 -76.54 12.95 -7.43
CA ARG A 3 -75.32 12.36 -6.88
C ARG A 3 -74.16 13.32 -7.21
N VAL A 4 -73.38 13.70 -6.20
CA VAL A 4 -72.11 14.43 -6.40
C VAL A 4 -71.01 13.38 -6.50
N LEU A 5 -70.39 13.31 -7.67
CA LEU A 5 -69.21 12.47 -7.94
C LEU A 5 -67.97 13.33 -7.67
N LEU A 6 -67.22 13.03 -6.60
CA LEU A 6 -65.95 13.68 -6.32
C LEU A 6 -64.86 12.98 -7.14
N VAL A 7 -64.41 13.61 -8.22
CA VAL A 7 -63.26 13.14 -9.01
C VAL A 7 -61.98 13.61 -8.32
N LEU A 8 -61.21 12.69 -7.77
CA LEU A 8 -59.84 12.94 -7.31
C LEU A 8 -58.92 13.05 -8.54
N VAL A 9 -58.47 14.26 -8.86
CA VAL A 9 -57.40 14.49 -9.82
C VAL A 9 -56.07 14.31 -9.08
N LEU A 10 -55.42 13.17 -9.30
CA LEU A 10 -54.03 12.94 -8.91
C LEU A 10 -53.14 13.78 -9.84
N PHE A 11 -52.67 14.93 -9.35
CA PHE A 11 -51.58 15.67 -9.97
C PHE A 11 -50.29 14.85 -9.79
N SER A 12 -49.85 14.20 -10.85
CA SER A 12 -48.47 13.72 -10.96
C SER A 12 -47.56 14.94 -11.02
N LEU A 13 -46.90 15.27 -9.90
CA LEU A 13 -45.81 16.22 -9.90
C LEU A 13 -44.71 15.69 -10.84
N PRO A 14 -44.22 16.49 -11.81
CA PRO A 14 -43.02 16.11 -12.54
C PRO A 14 -41.89 16.02 -11.50
N ILE A 15 -41.27 14.85 -11.43
CA ILE A 15 -39.97 14.68 -10.77
C ILE A 15 -39.03 15.61 -11.52
N PHE A 16 -38.77 16.78 -10.96
CA PHE A 16 -37.72 17.66 -11.44
C PHE A 16 -36.43 16.85 -11.41
N SER A 17 -35.90 16.60 -12.60
CA SER A 17 -34.49 16.30 -12.81
C SER A 17 -33.70 17.29 -11.97
N GLN A 18 -32.88 16.80 -11.04
CA GLN A 18 -31.94 17.66 -10.31
C GLN A 18 -31.03 18.32 -11.34
N ASP A 19 -31.32 19.60 -11.60
CA ASP A 19 -30.43 20.51 -12.28
C ASP A 19 -29.08 20.50 -11.57
N LYS A 20 -28.01 20.58 -12.37
CA LYS A 20 -26.61 20.69 -11.94
C LYS A 20 -26.50 21.48 -10.63
N SER A 21 -26.06 20.82 -9.56
CA SER A 21 -25.75 21.50 -8.32
C SER A 21 -24.61 22.49 -8.55
N GLU A 22 -24.92 23.78 -8.62
CA GLU A 22 -23.97 24.89 -8.46
C GLU A 22 -23.45 25.02 -7.00
N SER A 23 -23.43 23.95 -6.19
CA SER A 23 -23.38 24.08 -4.73
C SER A 23 -22.21 23.42 -4.01
N SER A 24 -21.15 22.98 -4.70
CA SER A 24 -19.92 22.52 -4.04
C SER A 24 -18.73 23.38 -4.48
N PRO A 25 -17.92 23.93 -3.55
CA PRO A 25 -16.65 24.57 -3.91
C PRO A 25 -15.57 23.55 -4.29
N SER A 26 -15.86 22.25 -4.22
CA SER A 26 -14.91 21.17 -4.48
C SER A 26 -14.88 20.77 -5.96
N PHE A 27 -13.71 20.90 -6.58
CA PHE A 27 -13.45 20.39 -7.94
C PHE A 27 -13.63 18.86 -8.09
N PHE A 28 -13.73 18.14 -6.98
CA PHE A 28 -13.94 16.68 -7.00
C PHE A 28 -15.40 16.28 -7.23
N ASP A 29 -16.34 17.22 -7.10
CA ASP A 29 -17.79 16.95 -7.23
C ASP A 29 -18.35 17.30 -8.62
N ASP A 30 -17.54 17.88 -9.49
CA ASP A 30 -17.95 18.50 -10.77
C ASP A 30 -18.32 17.50 -11.89
N SER A 31 -18.12 16.20 -11.67
CA SER A 31 -18.37 15.17 -12.68
C SER A 31 -19.29 14.06 -12.18
N GLU A 32 -19.82 13.28 -13.12
CA GLU A 32 -20.71 12.15 -12.84
C GLU A 32 -20.08 11.14 -11.88
N LEU A 33 -20.85 10.73 -10.86
CA LEU A 33 -20.50 9.65 -9.97
C LEU A 33 -20.89 8.32 -10.61
N LYS A 34 -19.90 7.50 -10.94
CA LYS A 34 -20.13 6.11 -11.32
C LYS A 34 -19.98 5.21 -10.09
N GLY A 35 -21.08 4.58 -9.69
CA GLY A 35 -21.08 3.54 -8.65
C GLY A 35 -20.84 2.15 -9.25
N TYR A 36 -20.27 1.25 -8.44
CA TYR A 36 -20.06 -0.14 -8.80
C TYR A 36 -20.76 -1.08 -7.83
N SER A 37 -21.22 -2.23 -8.36
CA SER A 37 -21.61 -3.38 -7.53
C SER A 37 -20.38 -4.24 -7.30
N LEU A 38 -20.00 -4.42 -6.04
CA LEU A 38 -18.85 -5.25 -5.67
C LEU A 38 -19.26 -6.73 -5.67
N LYS A 39 -18.39 -7.58 -6.23
CA LYS A 39 -18.48 -9.02 -6.02
C LYS A 39 -18.16 -9.35 -4.55
N SER A 40 -18.55 -10.56 -4.13
CA SER A 40 -18.05 -11.09 -2.86
C SER A 40 -16.54 -11.25 -2.94
N ILE A 41 -15.83 -10.70 -1.94
CA ILE A 41 -14.38 -10.85 -1.80
C ILE A 41 -14.12 -11.75 -0.60
N GLN A 42 -13.29 -12.77 -0.79
CA GLN A 42 -12.91 -13.70 0.28
C GLN A 42 -11.60 -13.24 0.93
N VAL A 43 -11.54 -13.28 2.25
CA VAL A 43 -10.29 -13.12 3.01
C VAL A 43 -9.87 -14.46 3.58
N GLU A 44 -8.66 -14.92 3.27
CA GLU A 44 -8.11 -16.20 3.70
C GLU A 44 -6.64 -16.11 4.13
N GLY A 45 -6.01 -17.25 4.41
CA GLY A 45 -4.62 -17.35 4.86
C GLY A 45 -4.49 -17.30 6.38
N GLU A 46 -3.53 -16.52 6.87
CA GLU A 46 -3.14 -16.40 8.30
C GLU A 46 -4.11 -15.53 9.11
N VAL A 47 -5.39 -15.92 9.13
CA VAL A 47 -6.48 -15.28 9.87
C VAL A 47 -7.31 -16.32 10.64
N GLU A 48 -7.89 -15.94 11.78
CA GLU A 48 -8.70 -16.84 12.61
C GLU A 48 -10.04 -17.21 11.95
N ASN A 49 -10.69 -16.23 11.29
CA ASN A 49 -12.05 -16.35 10.76
C ASN A 49 -12.07 -16.01 9.26
N PRO A 50 -11.56 -16.90 8.38
CA PRO A 50 -11.59 -16.68 6.95
C PRO A 50 -13.03 -16.61 6.43
N GLY A 51 -13.22 -15.93 5.30
CA GLY A 51 -14.51 -15.83 4.63
C GLY A 51 -14.77 -14.45 4.01
N ALA A 52 -16.02 -14.23 3.62
CA ALA A 52 -16.40 -13.02 2.90
C ALA A 52 -16.14 -11.73 3.70
N VAL A 53 -15.85 -10.65 2.97
CA VAL A 53 -15.84 -9.28 3.48
C VAL A 53 -17.28 -8.81 3.68
N ASP A 54 -17.56 -8.21 4.83
CA ASP A 54 -18.82 -7.52 5.07
C ASP A 54 -18.64 -6.02 4.82
N PHE A 55 -18.92 -5.58 3.59
CA PHE A 55 -18.79 -4.18 3.18
C PHE A 55 -19.78 -3.23 3.85
N ALA A 56 -20.84 -3.73 4.49
CA ALA A 56 -21.83 -2.89 5.19
C ALA A 56 -21.27 -2.31 6.49
N LEU A 57 -20.27 -2.98 7.09
CA LEU A 57 -19.63 -2.58 8.34
C LEU A 57 -18.41 -1.66 8.15
N LEU A 58 -18.03 -1.38 6.90
CA LEU A 58 -16.79 -0.68 6.59
C LEU A 58 -17.01 0.81 6.30
N PRO A 59 -16.11 1.69 6.77
CA PRO A 59 -16.14 3.09 6.37
C PRO A 59 -15.77 3.24 4.89
N ILE A 60 -16.26 4.33 4.28
CA ILE A 60 -15.89 4.72 2.93
C ILE A 60 -14.75 5.74 3.02
N ASN A 61 -13.63 5.40 2.39
CA ASN A 61 -12.47 6.26 2.25
C ASN A 61 -12.50 6.94 0.89
N ASN A 62 -12.07 8.20 0.84
CA ASN A 62 -12.09 9.02 -0.37
C ASN A 62 -10.72 9.67 -0.59
N PHE A 63 -10.20 9.62 -1.81
CA PHE A 63 -8.97 10.35 -2.16
C PHE A 63 -8.85 10.58 -3.66
N PRO A 64 -8.16 11.65 -4.09
CA PRO A 64 -7.79 11.84 -5.49
C PRO A 64 -6.58 10.97 -5.86
N ALA A 65 -6.60 10.39 -7.05
CA ALA A 65 -5.44 9.72 -7.62
C ALA A 65 -5.36 9.90 -9.13
N LYS A 66 -4.14 9.75 -9.65
CA LYS A 66 -3.84 9.74 -11.08
C LYS A 66 -3.65 8.29 -11.50
N ASP A 67 -4.21 7.94 -12.65
CA ASP A 67 -3.96 6.65 -13.28
C ASP A 67 -2.93 6.86 -14.40
N VAL A 68 -1.76 6.28 -14.21
CA VAL A 68 -0.63 6.39 -15.13
C VAL A 68 -0.07 4.99 -15.33
N SER A 69 -0.05 4.53 -16.59
CA SER A 69 0.70 3.33 -16.93
C SER A 69 2.13 3.71 -17.30
N TYR A 70 3.07 2.90 -16.82
CA TYR A 70 4.45 3.01 -17.27
C TYR A 70 4.55 2.62 -18.74
N GLY A 71 5.51 3.20 -19.44
CA GLY A 71 5.82 2.82 -20.80
C GLY A 71 7.31 3.02 -21.04
N LYS A 72 7.94 2.02 -21.67
CA LYS A 72 9.39 1.99 -21.89
C LYS A 72 9.94 3.28 -22.52
N ASP A 73 9.21 3.84 -23.49
CA ASP A 73 9.58 5.09 -24.16
C ASP A 73 8.87 6.31 -23.58
N LYS A 74 7.59 6.14 -23.20
CA LYS A 74 6.77 7.22 -22.65
C LYS A 74 5.66 6.67 -21.76
N ASN A 75 5.54 7.26 -20.57
CA ASN A 75 4.42 7.01 -19.69
C ASN A 75 3.10 7.47 -20.32
N LYS A 76 2.03 6.71 -20.09
CA LYS A 76 0.70 7.04 -20.58
C LYS A 76 -0.18 7.47 -19.41
N PHE A 77 -0.57 8.74 -19.42
CA PHE A 77 -1.57 9.27 -18.52
C PHE A 77 -2.96 8.77 -18.98
N ILE A 78 -3.63 8.00 -18.13
CA ILE A 78 -4.94 7.40 -18.42
C ILE A 78 -6.06 8.34 -17.94
N GLY A 79 -5.91 8.92 -16.75
CA GLY A 79 -6.85 9.90 -16.24
C GLY A 79 -6.56 10.36 -14.81
N SER A 80 -7.39 11.28 -14.34
CA SER A 80 -7.39 11.75 -12.95
C SER A 80 -8.77 11.52 -12.37
N TYR A 81 -8.82 10.98 -11.15
CA TYR A 81 -10.07 10.52 -10.56
C TYR A 81 -10.14 10.83 -9.08
N PHE A 82 -11.36 10.99 -8.59
CA PHE A 82 -11.68 10.99 -7.17
C PHE A 82 -12.35 9.67 -6.85
N PHE A 83 -11.66 8.82 -6.09
CA PHE A 83 -12.10 7.47 -5.77
C PHE A 83 -12.76 7.44 -4.41
N SER A 84 -13.79 6.60 -4.28
CA SER A 84 -14.45 6.28 -3.01
C SER A 84 -14.54 4.76 -2.87
N GLY A 85 -14.20 4.22 -1.71
CA GLY A 85 -14.32 2.77 -1.50
C GLY A 85 -13.83 2.30 -0.14
N TYR A 86 -13.60 1.00 -0.05
CA TYR A 86 -13.22 0.33 1.18
C TYR A 86 -11.71 0.10 1.21
N SER A 87 -11.03 0.58 2.25
CA SER A 87 -9.57 0.42 2.33
C SER A 87 -9.20 -1.02 2.66
N LEU A 88 -8.04 -1.48 2.17
CA LEU A 88 -7.51 -2.79 2.57
C LEU A 88 -7.27 -2.85 4.08
N PHE A 89 -6.85 -1.75 4.71
CA PHE A 89 -6.75 -1.66 6.17
C PHE A 89 -8.08 -2.05 6.82
N ASP A 90 -9.18 -1.39 6.45
CA ASP A 90 -10.49 -1.62 7.07
C ASP A 90 -11.00 -3.04 6.82
N ILE A 91 -10.81 -3.55 5.59
CA ILE A 91 -11.19 -4.92 5.21
C ILE A 91 -10.45 -5.96 6.05
N ILE A 92 -9.13 -5.82 6.17
CA ILE A 92 -8.30 -6.78 6.90
C ILE A 92 -8.53 -6.65 8.41
N ASN A 93 -8.79 -5.44 8.90
CA ASN A 93 -9.05 -5.19 10.32
C ASN A 93 -10.36 -5.87 10.82
N GLN A 94 -11.24 -6.32 9.93
CA GLN A 94 -12.36 -7.20 10.30
C GLN A 94 -11.92 -8.61 10.71
N LYS A 95 -10.70 -9.03 10.32
CA LYS A 95 -10.21 -10.39 10.48
C LYS A 95 -9.06 -10.38 11.48
N LYS A 96 -9.24 -11.12 12.58
CA LYS A 96 -8.16 -11.33 13.54
C LYS A 96 -7.04 -12.17 12.90
N VAL A 97 -5.82 -11.67 12.95
CA VAL A 97 -4.63 -12.36 12.42
C VAL A 97 -4.34 -13.61 13.24
N LYS A 98 -3.95 -14.69 12.56
CA LYS A 98 -3.46 -15.94 13.15
C LYS A 98 -2.20 -16.38 12.41
N LYS A 99 -1.04 -15.90 12.88
CA LYS A 99 0.23 -16.12 12.18
C LYS A 99 0.63 -17.58 12.21
N ALA A 100 1.10 -18.10 11.07
CA ALA A 100 1.65 -19.44 10.99
C ALA A 100 2.97 -19.56 11.78
N ASN A 101 3.75 -18.47 11.80
CA ASN A 101 5.06 -18.40 12.48
C ASN A 101 5.02 -17.70 13.84
N GLU A 102 3.85 -17.57 14.49
CA GLU A 102 3.68 -16.80 15.74
C GLU A 102 4.65 -17.25 16.86
N ALA A 103 4.89 -18.55 16.96
CA ALA A 103 5.81 -19.14 17.93
C ALA A 103 7.27 -18.71 17.73
N GLU A 104 7.65 -18.35 16.49
CA GLU A 104 9.00 -17.93 16.13
C GLU A 104 9.15 -16.41 16.12
N PHE A 105 8.12 -15.70 15.66
CA PHE A 105 8.13 -14.25 15.58
C PHE A 105 6.72 -13.70 15.75
N LYS A 106 6.48 -13.07 16.90
CA LYS A 106 5.18 -12.50 17.28
C LYS A 106 4.80 -11.22 16.52
N PRO A 107 5.71 -10.25 16.28
CA PRO A 107 5.34 -9.00 15.62
C PRO A 107 4.73 -9.25 14.24
N ALA A 108 3.75 -8.42 13.83
CA ALA A 108 3.08 -8.53 12.54
C ALA A 108 3.86 -7.90 11.37
N VAL A 109 5.02 -7.30 11.64
CA VAL A 109 5.82 -6.55 10.66
C VAL A 109 6.41 -7.43 9.55
N ASP A 110 6.41 -8.76 9.69
CA ASP A 110 6.80 -9.74 8.66
C ASP A 110 5.61 -10.33 7.89
N LEU A 111 4.40 -9.80 8.11
CA LEU A 111 3.22 -10.18 7.33
C LEU A 111 3.15 -9.37 6.04
N TYR A 112 2.48 -9.96 5.07
CA TYR A 112 2.07 -9.33 3.83
C TYR A 112 0.72 -9.86 3.36
N VAL A 113 0.12 -9.14 2.43
CA VAL A 113 -1.20 -9.39 1.88
C VAL A 113 -1.07 -9.54 0.38
N VAL A 114 -1.77 -10.51 -0.16
CA VAL A 114 -1.93 -10.75 -1.59
C VAL A 114 -3.36 -10.43 -1.97
N VAL A 115 -3.58 -9.56 -2.94
CA VAL A 115 -4.91 -9.31 -3.54
C VAL A 115 -4.89 -9.84 -4.96
N GLU A 116 -5.90 -10.63 -5.33
CA GLU A 116 -6.01 -11.24 -6.65
C GLU A 116 -7.44 -11.22 -7.20
N ASN A 117 -7.56 -11.38 -8.51
CA ASN A 117 -8.83 -11.53 -9.22
C ASN A 117 -8.91 -12.89 -9.94
N ASP A 118 -10.09 -13.18 -10.49
CA ASP A 118 -10.36 -14.44 -11.21
C ASP A 118 -9.56 -14.57 -12.53
N LYS A 119 -8.89 -13.49 -12.99
CA LYS A 119 -8.06 -13.48 -14.20
C LYS A 119 -6.60 -13.79 -13.91
N GLY A 120 -6.22 -13.91 -12.63
CA GLY A 120 -4.85 -14.15 -12.20
C GLY A 120 -4.01 -12.88 -12.04
N ASP A 121 -4.60 -11.68 -12.15
CA ASP A 121 -3.91 -10.44 -11.79
C ASP A 121 -3.70 -10.42 -10.27
N LYS A 122 -2.53 -9.93 -9.84
CA LYS A 122 -2.11 -9.99 -8.44
C LYS A 122 -1.33 -8.75 -8.05
N ALA A 123 -1.58 -8.28 -6.84
CA ALA A 123 -0.80 -7.24 -6.19
C ALA A 123 -0.48 -7.63 -4.74
N VAL A 124 0.69 -7.22 -4.25
CA VAL A 124 1.12 -7.47 -2.87
C VAL A 124 1.33 -6.19 -2.09
N PHE A 125 1.06 -6.27 -0.79
CA PHE A 125 1.10 -5.17 0.16
C PHE A 125 1.76 -5.68 1.44
N SER A 126 2.72 -4.95 1.99
CA SER A 126 3.22 -5.33 3.31
C SER A 126 2.16 -5.01 4.37
N TRP A 127 2.24 -5.69 5.50
CA TRP A 127 1.44 -5.32 6.66
C TRP A 127 1.73 -3.89 7.12
N GLY A 128 2.97 -3.45 6.94
CA GLY A 128 3.40 -2.11 7.29
C GLY A 128 2.75 -0.99 6.47
N GLU A 129 2.67 -1.15 5.16
CA GLU A 129 1.95 -0.23 4.28
C GLU A 129 0.49 -0.02 4.72
N LEU A 130 -0.13 -1.06 5.27
CA LEU A 130 -1.53 -1.04 5.68
C LEU A 130 -1.75 -0.61 7.13
N PHE A 131 -0.86 -0.93 8.06
CA PHE A 131 -1.10 -0.70 9.49
C PHE A 131 -0.10 0.25 10.16
N PHE A 132 1.02 0.55 9.50
CA PHE A 132 2.12 1.35 10.05
C PHE A 132 2.36 2.65 9.29
N ALA A 133 1.97 2.73 8.02
CA ALA A 133 2.11 3.92 7.19
C ALA A 133 1.19 5.07 7.64
N LYS A 134 1.62 6.31 7.37
CA LYS A 134 0.83 7.54 7.66
C LYS A 134 -0.45 7.64 6.80
N ASP A 135 -0.42 7.12 5.59
CA ASP A 135 -1.49 7.20 4.59
C ASP A 135 -2.11 5.81 4.31
N ASN A 136 -2.32 5.04 5.38
CA ASN A 136 -2.76 3.64 5.34
C ASN A 136 -4.15 3.36 4.73
N PHE A 137 -5.02 4.37 4.65
CA PHE A 137 -6.38 4.22 4.10
C PHE A 137 -6.46 4.41 2.57
N ARG A 138 -5.34 4.63 1.88
CA ARG A 138 -5.32 4.98 0.44
C ARG A 138 -5.11 3.81 -0.51
N THR A 139 -5.12 2.58 -0.01
CA THR A 139 -5.19 1.38 -0.84
C THR A 139 -6.61 0.84 -0.75
N VAL A 140 -7.42 1.06 -1.78
CA VAL A 140 -8.89 0.97 -1.72
C VAL A 140 -9.45 0.10 -2.83
N ILE A 141 -10.46 -0.71 -2.52
CA ILE A 141 -11.33 -1.36 -3.50
C ILE A 141 -12.49 -0.40 -3.80
N THR A 142 -12.57 0.08 -5.04
CA THR A 142 -13.46 1.19 -5.40
C THR A 142 -14.94 0.78 -5.40
N LYS A 143 -15.73 1.51 -4.61
CA LYS A 143 -17.20 1.46 -4.63
C LYS A 143 -17.77 2.45 -5.63
N SER A 144 -17.11 3.58 -5.82
CA SER A 144 -17.50 4.58 -6.82
C SER A 144 -16.31 5.45 -7.24
N VAL A 145 -16.48 6.16 -8.35
CA VAL A 145 -15.48 7.06 -8.91
C VAL A 145 -16.12 8.27 -9.59
N ARG A 146 -15.44 9.41 -9.51
CA ARG A 146 -15.67 10.60 -10.35
C ARG A 146 -14.41 10.91 -11.14
N ALA A 147 -14.57 11.43 -12.35
CA ALA A 147 -13.44 11.99 -13.11
C ALA A 147 -13.11 13.39 -12.60
N ILE A 148 -11.82 13.71 -12.51
CA ILE A 148 -11.35 15.06 -12.26
C ILE A 148 -10.96 15.65 -13.62
N ASN A 149 -11.92 16.30 -14.27
CA ASN A 149 -11.74 16.84 -15.61
C ASN A 149 -11.09 18.25 -15.54
N PRO A 150 -10.15 18.59 -16.44
CA PRO A 150 -9.58 19.94 -16.47
C PRO A 150 -10.65 20.98 -16.83
N SER A 151 -10.89 21.95 -15.96
CA SER A 151 -11.98 22.93 -16.10
C SER A 151 -11.90 23.82 -17.35
N LYS A 152 -10.69 24.06 -17.88
CA LYS A 152 -10.46 24.88 -19.08
C LYS A 152 -10.49 24.08 -20.39
N MET A 153 -10.59 22.76 -20.33
CA MET A 153 -10.57 21.89 -21.51
C MET A 153 -11.92 21.20 -21.69
N LYS A 154 -12.30 20.91 -22.94
CA LYS A 154 -13.51 20.11 -23.24
C LYS A 154 -13.31 18.61 -23.06
N MET A 155 -12.12 18.18 -22.66
CA MET A 155 -11.76 16.78 -22.50
C MET A 155 -12.41 16.19 -21.25
N LYS A 156 -12.91 14.96 -21.37
CA LYS A 156 -13.42 14.16 -20.25
C LYS A 156 -12.63 12.86 -20.16
N TRP A 157 -12.24 12.46 -18.95
CA TRP A 157 -11.62 11.16 -18.72
C TRP A 157 -12.68 10.05 -18.78
N SER A 158 -12.33 8.93 -19.39
CA SER A 158 -13.17 7.72 -19.36
C SER A 158 -13.16 7.13 -17.96
N LEU A 159 -14.34 6.83 -17.40
CA LEU A 159 -14.44 6.16 -16.12
C LEU A 159 -14.15 4.66 -16.28
N PRO A 160 -13.44 4.02 -15.34
CA PRO A 160 -13.27 2.57 -15.33
C PRO A 160 -14.62 1.83 -15.45
N ASN A 161 -14.61 0.65 -16.07
CA ASN A 161 -15.84 -0.11 -16.27
C ASN A 161 -16.22 -1.01 -15.09
N THR A 162 -15.25 -1.36 -14.27
CA THR A 162 -15.40 -2.28 -13.15
C THR A 162 -14.76 -1.69 -11.89
N PRO A 163 -15.09 -2.22 -10.70
CA PRO A 163 -14.32 -1.98 -9.49
C PRO A 163 -12.83 -2.27 -9.72
N ILE A 164 -11.97 -1.47 -9.11
CA ILE A 164 -10.52 -1.60 -9.18
C ILE A 164 -9.96 -1.45 -7.77
N LEU A 165 -8.99 -2.28 -7.40
CA LEU A 165 -8.07 -2.01 -6.30
C LEU A 165 -7.13 -0.88 -6.74
N ILE A 166 -7.20 0.28 -6.08
CA ILE A 166 -6.42 1.47 -6.40
C ILE A 166 -5.42 1.75 -5.26
N CYS A 167 -4.19 2.15 -5.61
CA CYS A 167 -3.14 2.51 -4.67
C CYS A 167 -2.82 4.02 -4.80
N GLY A 168 -3.27 4.84 -3.85
CA GLY A 168 -3.15 6.30 -3.95
C GLY A 168 -1.72 6.83 -3.83
N ASN A 169 -0.84 6.09 -3.17
CA ASN A 169 0.56 6.49 -2.97
C ASN A 169 1.48 5.99 -4.09
N ASP A 170 0.96 5.23 -5.06
CA ASP A 170 1.73 4.70 -6.18
C ASP A 170 1.84 5.72 -7.33
N ALA A 171 3.01 5.80 -7.96
CA ALA A 171 3.26 6.65 -9.11
C ALA A 171 2.69 6.04 -10.39
N PHE A 172 2.81 4.72 -10.53
CA PHE A 172 2.28 3.95 -11.64
C PHE A 172 1.30 2.88 -11.17
N ASN A 173 0.37 2.50 -12.05
CA ASN A 173 -0.73 1.59 -11.77
C ASN A 173 -0.36 0.10 -11.70
N PHE A 174 0.89 -0.24 -11.37
CA PHE A 174 1.38 -1.63 -11.35
C PHE A 174 0.54 -2.56 -10.47
N ARG A 175 0.02 -2.03 -9.36
CA ARG A 175 -0.77 -2.78 -8.38
C ARG A 175 -2.28 -2.63 -8.56
N PHE A 176 -2.74 -2.05 -9.67
CA PHE A 176 -4.18 -1.93 -9.90
C PHE A 176 -4.75 -3.26 -10.36
N VAL A 177 -5.70 -3.78 -9.59
CA VAL A 177 -6.36 -5.08 -9.87
C VAL A 177 -7.84 -4.83 -10.12
N SER A 178 -8.31 -5.11 -11.34
CA SER A 178 -9.74 -5.03 -11.67
C SER A 178 -10.51 -6.21 -11.07
N ASP A 179 -11.72 -5.96 -10.58
CA ASP A 179 -12.62 -6.97 -10.00
C ASP A 179 -11.92 -7.92 -9.00
N PRO A 180 -11.28 -7.38 -7.94
CA PRO A 180 -10.62 -8.24 -6.94
C PRO A 180 -11.65 -9.18 -6.31
N THR A 181 -11.28 -10.44 -6.13
CA THR A 181 -12.16 -11.50 -5.58
C THR A 181 -11.58 -12.19 -4.37
N LYS A 182 -10.27 -12.05 -4.13
CA LYS A 182 -9.60 -12.73 -3.02
C LYS A 182 -8.48 -11.89 -2.42
N ILE A 183 -8.36 -11.99 -1.10
CA ILE A 183 -7.32 -11.39 -0.27
C ILE A 183 -6.72 -12.49 0.61
N THR A 184 -5.41 -12.68 0.57
CA THR A 184 -4.71 -13.70 1.38
C THR A 184 -3.67 -13.05 2.27
N VAL A 185 -3.74 -13.29 3.59
CA VAL A 185 -2.71 -12.87 4.55
C VAL A 185 -1.66 -13.97 4.71
N LYS A 186 -0.38 -13.60 4.66
CA LYS A 186 0.76 -14.53 4.76
C LYS A 186 1.90 -13.92 5.57
N SER A 187 2.65 -14.75 6.26
CA SER A 187 3.96 -14.41 6.82
C SER A 187 5.06 -14.67 5.80
N PHE A 188 6.10 -13.85 5.83
CA PHE A 188 7.29 -14.10 5.02
C PHE A 188 8.06 -15.29 5.61
N ALA A 189 8.17 -16.36 4.82
CA ALA A 189 8.92 -17.55 5.19
C ALA A 189 10.42 -17.32 4.96
N GLY A 190 11.25 -17.77 5.90
CA GLY A 190 12.69 -17.65 5.82
C GLY A 190 13.39 -18.29 7.01
N ALA A 191 14.71 -18.36 6.97
CA ALA A 191 15.53 -18.90 8.05
C ALA A 191 16.17 -17.76 8.84
N TYR A 192 15.67 -17.55 10.06
CA TYR A 192 16.06 -16.45 10.94
C TYR A 192 16.66 -16.96 12.25
N SER A 193 17.57 -16.18 12.83
CA SER A 193 18.06 -16.46 14.17
C SER A 193 16.91 -16.51 15.18
N LYS A 194 16.98 -17.47 16.11
CA LYS A 194 16.07 -17.54 17.27
C LYS A 194 16.70 -16.89 18.52
N GLU A 195 17.97 -16.54 18.43
CA GLU A 195 18.75 -15.99 19.54
C GLU A 195 18.71 -14.46 19.51
N ARG A 196 18.18 -13.88 20.59
CA ARG A 196 18.26 -12.44 20.83
C ARG A 196 19.62 -12.10 21.40
N ILE A 197 20.54 -11.76 20.52
CA ILE A 197 21.88 -11.33 20.90
C ILE A 197 21.96 -9.80 20.92
N LYS A 198 22.80 -9.27 21.82
CA LYS A 198 23.00 -7.82 21.95
C LYS A 198 23.95 -7.27 20.88
N GLU A 199 24.96 -8.05 20.51
CA GLU A 199 25.94 -7.70 19.48
C GLU A 199 25.45 -8.15 18.09
N ILE A 200 24.80 -7.23 17.40
CA ILE A 200 24.17 -7.47 16.09
C ILE A 200 24.92 -6.81 14.93
N PHE A 201 26.09 -6.22 15.17
CA PHE A 201 26.84 -5.53 14.12
C PHE A 201 27.16 -6.41 12.91
N THR A 202 26.78 -5.90 11.74
CA THR A 202 27.10 -6.44 10.41
C THR A 202 27.76 -5.35 9.57
N PRO A 203 28.98 -5.57 9.04
CA PRO A 203 29.67 -4.58 8.20
C PRO A 203 29.18 -4.53 6.75
N GLU A 204 28.48 -5.57 6.32
CA GLU A 204 27.96 -5.80 4.98
C GLU A 204 26.62 -6.53 5.08
N PHE A 205 25.83 -6.52 4.02
CA PHE A 205 24.55 -7.23 3.96
C PHE A 205 24.40 -7.98 2.64
N SER A 206 23.57 -9.01 2.63
CA SER A 206 23.30 -9.80 1.42
C SER A 206 21.93 -9.47 0.84
N ILE A 207 21.83 -9.37 -0.49
CA ILE A 207 20.57 -9.37 -1.23
C ILE A 207 20.37 -10.77 -1.80
N ILE A 208 19.35 -11.47 -1.29
CA ILE A 208 19.02 -12.85 -1.64
C ILE A 208 17.93 -12.83 -2.71
N LYS A 209 18.21 -13.43 -3.86
CA LYS A 209 17.31 -13.45 -5.03
C LYS A 209 17.25 -14.86 -5.60
N ASN A 210 16.19 -15.16 -6.35
CA ASN A 210 16.05 -16.44 -7.04
C ASN A 210 17.24 -16.74 -7.99
N ASP A 211 17.82 -15.70 -8.61
CA ASP A 211 18.91 -15.83 -9.58
C ASP A 211 20.31 -15.72 -8.93
N GLY A 212 20.38 -15.76 -7.59
CA GLY A 212 21.61 -15.77 -6.82
C GLY A 212 21.77 -14.59 -5.84
N ASP A 213 22.64 -14.82 -4.86
CA ASP A 213 22.88 -13.90 -3.76
C ASP A 213 23.98 -12.89 -4.11
N VAL A 214 23.80 -11.65 -3.67
CA VAL A 214 24.78 -10.58 -3.84
C VAL A 214 25.18 -10.03 -2.49
N LEU A 215 26.48 -10.06 -2.19
CA LEU A 215 27.05 -9.44 -1.01
C LEU A 215 27.34 -7.96 -1.28
N VAL A 216 26.72 -7.07 -0.50
CA VAL A 216 26.84 -5.62 -0.61
C VAL A 216 27.73 -5.10 0.52
N LYS A 217 28.94 -4.68 0.15
CA LYS A 217 29.96 -4.18 1.09
C LYS A 217 29.99 -2.65 1.19
N ASP A 218 29.66 -2.01 0.08
CA ASP A 218 29.70 -0.57 -0.06
C ASP A 218 28.57 -0.08 -0.97
N ILE A 219 27.95 1.01 -0.54
CA ILE A 219 26.90 1.73 -1.25
C ILE A 219 27.29 3.21 -1.43
N SER A 220 28.57 3.53 -1.25
CA SER A 220 29.14 4.84 -1.54
C SER A 220 28.88 5.22 -3.01
N GLY A 221 28.67 6.51 -3.27
CA GLY A 221 28.28 7.02 -4.58
C GLY A 221 26.77 7.13 -4.81
N ILE A 222 25.94 6.58 -3.93
CA ILE A 222 24.49 6.82 -3.93
C ILE A 222 24.19 8.12 -3.17
N GLU A 223 23.22 8.89 -3.66
CA GLU A 223 22.78 10.14 -3.02
C GLU A 223 22.27 9.86 -1.59
N LYS A 224 22.78 10.65 -0.64
CA LYS A 224 22.23 10.71 0.72
C LYS A 224 21.16 11.78 0.80
N ARG A 225 20.11 11.51 1.57
CA ARG A 225 19.08 12.50 1.91
C ARG A 225 18.93 12.62 3.41
N LYS A 226 18.67 13.85 3.84
CA LYS A 226 18.37 14.18 5.22
C LYS A 226 16.87 14.26 5.42
N PHE A 227 16.37 13.56 6.44
CA PHE A 227 14.98 13.53 6.83
C PHE A 227 14.87 13.84 8.32
N ARG A 228 13.91 14.70 8.66
CA ARG A 228 13.53 14.94 10.05
C ARG A 228 12.38 14.01 10.43
N GLY A 229 12.66 13.07 11.31
CA GLY A 229 11.70 12.12 11.85
C GLY A 229 11.04 12.64 13.13
N LEU A 230 9.74 12.39 13.26
CA LEU A 230 9.00 12.54 14.51
C LEU A 230 8.73 11.12 15.01
N GLY A 231 9.55 10.63 15.94
CA GLY A 231 9.53 9.24 16.33
C GLY A 231 8.35 8.92 17.24
N TYR A 232 7.53 7.95 16.83
CA TYR A 232 6.49 7.36 17.67
C TYR A 232 6.56 5.83 17.51
N GLY A 233 6.69 5.09 18.62
CA GLY A 233 6.67 3.62 18.59
C GLY A 233 5.34 3.12 19.12
N HIS A 234 4.74 2.12 18.46
CA HIS A 234 3.42 1.62 18.82
C HIS A 234 3.34 1.20 20.30
N GLY A 235 4.36 0.49 20.80
CA GLY A 235 4.43 0.07 22.20
C GLY A 235 5.14 1.05 23.14
N MET A 236 5.85 2.04 22.61
CA MET A 236 6.81 2.84 23.37
C MET A 236 6.52 4.35 23.37
N GLY A 237 5.47 4.80 22.67
CA GLY A 237 5.04 6.18 22.60
C GLY A 237 6.05 7.11 21.91
N TRP A 238 6.03 8.38 22.30
CA TRP A 238 6.89 9.43 21.76
C TRP A 238 8.37 9.13 21.99
N LYS A 239 9.18 9.26 20.93
CA LYS A 239 10.63 9.01 20.92
C LYS A 239 11.47 10.25 20.71
N GLY A 240 10.83 11.41 20.48
CA GLY A 240 11.54 12.64 20.18
C GLY A 240 11.58 12.95 18.69
N VAL A 241 12.30 14.02 18.39
CA VAL A 241 12.63 14.43 17.03
C VAL A 241 14.04 13.94 16.74
N ASP A 242 14.22 13.27 15.60
CA ASP A 242 15.53 12.83 15.15
C ASP A 242 15.78 13.34 13.72
N GLU A 243 17.05 13.52 13.37
CA GLU A 243 17.47 13.81 12.01
C GLU A 243 18.26 12.61 11.48
N ALA A 244 17.66 11.91 10.52
CA ALA A 244 18.30 10.79 9.84
C ALA A 244 18.89 11.27 8.53
N GLU A 245 20.17 11.00 8.30
CA GLU A 245 20.80 11.14 6.99
C GLU A 245 21.22 9.75 6.49
N GLY A 246 20.76 9.37 5.31
CA GLY A 246 21.01 8.04 4.78
C GLY A 246 20.85 7.95 3.28
N PHE A 247 21.31 6.84 2.71
CA PHE A 247 21.20 6.53 1.30
C PHE A 247 19.75 6.18 0.95
N VAL A 248 19.24 6.71 -0.16
CA VAL A 248 17.88 6.42 -0.62
C VAL A 248 17.76 4.95 -1.01
N PHE A 249 16.94 4.18 -0.29
CA PHE A 249 16.95 2.72 -0.36
C PHE A 249 16.54 2.19 -1.74
N LYS A 250 15.56 2.84 -2.42
CA LYS A 250 15.20 2.47 -3.79
C LYS A 250 16.36 2.59 -4.77
N ASP A 251 17.25 3.56 -4.57
CA ASP A 251 18.39 3.78 -5.47
C ASP A 251 19.52 2.79 -5.18
N VAL A 252 19.63 2.31 -3.93
CA VAL A 252 20.47 1.15 -3.57
C VAL A 252 19.97 -0.11 -4.27
N LEU A 253 18.67 -0.40 -4.17
CA LEU A 253 18.10 -1.61 -4.77
C LEU A 253 18.24 -1.64 -6.30
N LYS A 254 18.05 -0.50 -6.98
CA LYS A 254 18.17 -0.39 -8.46
C LYS A 254 19.52 -0.87 -9.01
N ASN A 255 20.59 -0.84 -8.21
CA ASN A 255 21.90 -1.33 -8.64
C ASN A 255 21.99 -2.87 -8.70
N TYR A 256 21.05 -3.57 -8.07
CA TYR A 256 21.10 -5.03 -7.89
C TYR A 256 19.87 -5.76 -8.43
N ILE A 257 18.79 -5.04 -8.75
CA ILE A 257 17.54 -5.61 -9.21
C ILE A 257 17.11 -4.95 -10.52
N THR A 258 16.72 -5.78 -11.47
CA THR A 258 16.04 -5.37 -12.70
C THR A 258 14.74 -6.12 -12.72
N LEU A 259 13.62 -5.42 -12.56
CA LEU A 259 12.31 -6.04 -12.47
C LEU A 259 11.31 -5.30 -13.37
N ASP A 260 10.44 -6.08 -14.01
CA ASP A 260 9.32 -5.54 -14.79
C ASP A 260 8.14 -5.12 -13.90
N GLU A 261 7.16 -4.46 -14.50
CA GLU A 261 5.98 -3.94 -13.81
C GLU A 261 5.22 -5.02 -13.02
N LYS A 262 5.11 -6.24 -13.57
CA LYS A 262 4.41 -7.35 -12.91
C LYS A 262 5.18 -7.84 -11.70
N GLN A 263 6.49 -7.94 -11.81
CA GLN A 263 7.36 -8.30 -10.69
C GLN A 263 7.30 -7.24 -9.59
N ILE A 264 7.26 -5.95 -9.92
CA ILE A 264 7.10 -4.88 -8.92
C ILE A 264 5.77 -5.01 -8.17
N ALA A 265 4.69 -5.36 -8.88
CA ALA A 265 3.38 -5.53 -8.29
C ALA A 265 3.26 -6.75 -7.36
N SER A 266 4.06 -7.80 -7.59
CA SER A 266 3.93 -9.12 -6.95
C SER A 266 5.11 -9.51 -6.06
N THR A 267 6.13 -8.67 -5.95
CA THR A 267 7.31 -8.95 -5.11
C THR A 267 7.19 -8.30 -3.74
N VAL A 268 7.45 -9.10 -2.70
CA VAL A 268 7.74 -8.62 -1.35
C VAL A 268 9.23 -8.80 -1.05
N ILE A 269 9.78 -7.93 -0.21
CA ILE A 269 11.12 -8.06 0.31
C ILE A 269 11.08 -8.17 1.85
N CYS A 270 11.92 -9.01 2.43
CA CYS A 270 12.11 -9.12 3.86
C CYS A 270 13.50 -8.60 4.22
N VAL A 271 13.55 -7.57 5.06
CA VAL A 271 14.81 -7.03 5.59
C VAL A 271 14.98 -7.54 7.01
N SER A 272 16.07 -8.27 7.26
CA SER A 272 16.32 -8.92 8.54
C SER A 272 17.68 -8.58 9.14
N ALA A 273 17.75 -8.77 10.45
CA ALA A 273 18.90 -8.56 11.29
C ALA A 273 19.38 -9.87 11.93
N LYS A 274 20.62 -9.83 12.42
CA LYS A 274 21.32 -10.97 13.00
C LYS A 274 20.65 -11.56 14.25
N ASP A 275 19.87 -10.76 14.98
CA ASP A 275 19.07 -11.19 16.14
C ASP A 275 17.72 -11.82 15.76
N GLY A 276 17.46 -11.99 14.46
CA GLY A 276 16.22 -12.55 13.93
C GLY A 276 15.09 -11.54 13.77
N TYR A 277 15.31 -10.26 14.14
CA TYR A 277 14.36 -9.20 13.82
C TYR A 277 14.21 -9.05 12.31
N ARG A 278 12.99 -8.85 11.83
CA ARG A 278 12.70 -8.83 10.40
C ARG A 278 11.43 -8.05 10.10
N VAL A 279 11.41 -7.42 8.93
CA VAL A 279 10.30 -6.61 8.45
C VAL A 279 10.10 -6.87 6.97
N THR A 280 8.84 -7.07 6.57
CA THR A 280 8.45 -7.22 5.17
C THR A 280 7.99 -5.89 4.59
N TYR A 281 8.35 -5.66 3.34
CA TYR A 281 7.94 -4.52 2.52
C TYR A 281 7.41 -5.05 1.19
N SER A 282 6.38 -4.43 0.61
CA SER A 282 6.10 -4.63 -0.81
C SER A 282 7.17 -3.91 -1.62
N LEU A 283 7.62 -4.47 -2.74
CA LEU A 283 8.64 -3.77 -3.53
C LEU A 283 8.09 -2.42 -4.05
N SER A 284 6.81 -2.39 -4.44
CA SER A 284 6.12 -1.18 -4.89
C SER A 284 6.15 -0.06 -3.84
N GLU A 285 5.96 -0.37 -2.54
CA GLU A 285 5.99 0.69 -1.51
C GLU A 285 7.36 1.37 -1.39
N ILE A 286 8.44 0.75 -1.90
CA ILE A 286 9.80 1.31 -1.86
C ILE A 286 10.10 2.07 -3.14
N ILE A 287 9.79 1.51 -4.32
CA ILE A 287 10.29 2.03 -5.60
C ILE A 287 9.25 2.81 -6.42
N ASN A 288 7.96 2.62 -6.16
CA ASN A 288 6.85 3.16 -6.96
C ASN A 288 6.08 4.25 -6.21
N ARG A 289 6.66 4.91 -5.20
CA ARG A 289 5.97 5.95 -4.44
C ARG A 289 5.85 7.28 -5.19
N ASN A 290 4.78 8.03 -4.92
CA ASN A 290 4.52 9.36 -5.49
C ASN A 290 4.52 10.51 -4.48
N ASP A 291 4.81 10.23 -3.21
CA ASP A 291 4.62 11.14 -2.07
C ASP A 291 5.92 11.81 -1.58
N MET A 292 7.04 11.56 -2.27
CA MET A 292 8.39 12.05 -1.94
C MET A 292 8.94 11.57 -0.57
N ASN A 293 8.29 10.61 0.09
CA ASN A 293 8.83 9.97 1.28
C ASN A 293 9.59 8.71 0.87
N ASP A 294 10.88 8.63 1.19
CA ASP A 294 11.73 7.50 0.80
C ASP A 294 12.27 6.76 2.03
N PHE A 295 12.42 5.45 1.91
CA PHE A 295 13.14 4.64 2.90
C PHE A 295 14.64 4.95 2.81
N LEU A 296 15.32 4.99 3.94
CA LEU A 296 16.75 5.31 4.01
C LEU A 296 17.54 4.16 4.60
N LEU A 297 18.70 3.85 4.00
CA LEU A 297 19.76 3.12 4.68
C LEU A 297 20.69 4.13 5.35
N VAL A 298 20.55 4.26 6.67
CA VAL A 298 21.35 5.15 7.50
C VAL A 298 22.63 4.42 7.87
N GLU A 299 23.76 5.03 7.54
CA GLU A 299 25.06 4.50 7.91
C GLU A 299 25.36 4.84 9.38
N LYS A 300 25.65 3.82 10.18
CA LYS A 300 26.03 3.94 11.59
C LYS A 300 27.44 3.38 11.77
N ASN A 301 28.29 4.15 12.41
CA ASN A 301 29.66 3.73 12.74
C ASN A 301 29.82 3.75 14.26
N GLY A 302 30.44 2.71 14.82
CA GLY A 302 30.94 2.73 16.19
C GLY A 302 30.06 2.09 17.27
N SER A 303 29.13 1.19 16.93
CA SER A 303 28.40 0.38 17.92
C SER A 303 28.34 -1.08 17.49
N LEU A 304 28.53 -2.01 18.43
CA LEU A 304 28.28 -3.44 18.21
C LEU A 304 26.77 -3.78 18.29
N GLU A 305 25.96 -2.86 18.82
CA GLU A 305 24.51 -3.05 19.03
C GLU A 305 23.65 -2.58 17.84
N GLU A 306 24.29 -2.15 16.76
CA GLU A 306 23.66 -1.73 15.50
C GLU A 306 24.51 -2.24 14.34
N GLY A 307 23.94 -2.37 13.15
CA GLY A 307 24.69 -2.70 11.94
C GLY A 307 25.39 -1.48 11.36
N LYS A 308 26.28 -1.69 10.38
CA LYS A 308 26.80 -0.57 9.58
C LYS A 308 25.66 0.19 8.90
N TYR A 309 24.60 -0.51 8.51
CA TYR A 309 23.43 0.07 7.86
C TYR A 309 22.16 -0.25 8.65
N ASN A 310 21.38 0.80 8.93
CA ASN A 310 20.05 0.71 9.54
C ASN A 310 19.01 1.10 8.49
N LEU A 311 17.98 0.28 8.32
CA LEU A 311 16.84 0.66 7.48
C LEU A 311 15.87 1.53 8.29
N PHE A 312 15.63 2.74 7.78
CA PHE A 312 14.75 3.72 8.38
C PHE A 312 13.51 3.93 7.49
N ALA A 313 12.34 3.61 8.02
CA ALA A 313 11.05 3.70 7.35
C ALA A 313 10.42 5.09 7.53
N THR A 314 10.98 6.11 6.89
CA THR A 314 10.46 7.49 6.98
C THR A 314 8.98 7.68 6.57
N PRO A 315 8.41 6.88 5.64
CA PRO A 315 7.00 6.99 5.30
C PRO A 315 6.05 6.51 6.41
N ASP A 316 6.57 5.76 7.39
CA ASP A 316 5.76 5.18 8.45
C ASP A 316 5.44 6.17 9.56
N PHE A 317 4.26 5.98 10.15
CA PHE A 317 3.85 6.66 11.38
C PHE A 317 4.57 6.05 12.59
N PHE A 318 4.65 4.72 12.63
CA PHE A 318 5.32 3.98 13.69
C PHE A 318 6.76 3.60 13.31
N VAL A 319 7.72 3.82 14.20
CA VAL A 319 9.14 3.48 13.98
C VAL A 319 9.44 1.98 14.10
N ASP A 320 8.45 1.17 14.45
CA ASP A 320 8.56 -0.28 14.63
C ASP A 320 9.10 -0.99 13.39
N ARG A 321 8.93 -0.43 12.19
CA ARG A 321 9.47 -0.99 10.95
C ARG A 321 10.92 -0.58 10.65
N ASN A 322 11.62 0.04 11.59
CA ASN A 322 13.06 0.27 11.43
C ASN A 322 13.85 -1.00 11.74
N VAL A 323 14.85 -1.31 10.92
CA VAL A 323 15.77 -2.44 11.14
C VAL A 323 17.14 -1.89 11.54
N ARG A 324 17.56 -2.12 12.78
CA ARG A 324 18.78 -1.54 13.38
C ARG A 324 20.09 -2.21 12.95
N SER A 325 20.03 -3.33 12.25
CA SER A 325 21.21 -3.98 11.70
C SER A 325 20.80 -4.76 10.46
N VAL A 326 20.94 -4.18 9.28
CA VAL A 326 20.60 -4.89 8.04
C VAL A 326 21.65 -5.98 7.79
N GLU A 327 21.21 -7.24 7.81
CA GLU A 327 22.04 -8.42 7.51
C GLU A 327 21.64 -9.02 6.15
N LYS A 328 20.34 -9.20 5.92
CA LYS A 328 19.81 -9.78 4.68
C LYS A 328 18.61 -9.00 4.17
N ILE A 329 18.50 -8.92 2.85
CA ILE A 329 17.34 -8.45 2.11
C ILE A 329 16.92 -9.60 1.19
N GLU A 330 15.87 -10.31 1.58
CA GLU A 330 15.35 -11.47 0.86
C GLU A 330 14.20 -11.07 -0.04
N MET A 331 14.25 -11.45 -1.32
CA MET A 331 13.19 -11.14 -2.29
C MET A 331 12.34 -12.36 -2.59
N LEU A 332 11.02 -12.21 -2.48
CA LEU A 332 10.05 -13.22 -2.85
C LEU A 332 9.06 -12.66 -3.86
N ASN A 333 9.12 -13.20 -5.08
CA ASN A 333 8.07 -12.97 -6.08
C ASN A 333 6.90 -13.94 -5.81
N VAL A 334 5.73 -13.38 -5.49
CA VAL A 334 4.52 -14.15 -5.20
C VAL A 334 3.86 -14.56 -6.51
N LYS A 335 4.10 -15.82 -6.91
CA LYS A 335 3.49 -16.44 -8.08
C LYS A 335 1.98 -16.56 -7.93
#